data_AF-A0A924S3M8-F1
#
_entry.id   AF-A0A924S3M8-F1
#
_cell.length_a   1.000
_cell.length_b   1.000
_cell.length_c   1.000
_cell.angle_alpha   90.00
_cell.angle_beta   90.00
_cell.angle_gamma   90.00
#
_symmetry.space_group_name_H-M   'P 1'
#
loop_
_entity.id
_entity.type
_entity.pdbx_description
1 polymer ?
#
loop_
_entity_poly.entity_id
_entity_poly.type
_entity_poly.pdbx_seq_one_letter_code
_entity_poly.pdbx_strand_id
1 'polypeptide(L)'
;LDAPLFAVRWRWNATTALALPRFVGGRKVAPQLQRMKSEDLLASVFPDQVACAENLAGEREVPDHPLVAQTMHDCLYEAMDADGWLAVLRGIESGAIEVIARDLPAPSPLAAEALNARPYAYLDDAPIEERRTQAVQNRRFGDAENVGEMGALDAAAIAGVREEAWPRARGADEVHEALMTLGAITEAEARDNEHWEPALSALATSGRATRLVSDGGALWVAAERLVPMRQLYPQAALEPPIDAPAGYDVAAESPEEALRELLRARLGGLGPVTVDELVAQLGLPRGQLEFALPAWQVEGTVFQGHVTPGLADVEWCERHLLARIHRYTLGRLRREIEPVEPRDFVRFLFEWQHVAGASRVSGPEALPAVLAQLEGFEAPASLWEAEVLPARVKDYASAWLDDLCTAGRTMWTRLRPLASGAQGGGRSSLRTTPILLLPRRAAPSWPRRAAPPPDEEPLGGRAQRVFDLLEASGPSFFDEIADGARLLRAELEDALAELVVRG
;
A
#
# COMPACT_ATOMS: atom_id res chain seq x y z
N LEU A 1 -20.58 -4.08 27.58
CA LEU A 1 -21.75 -3.23 27.87
C LEU A 1 -21.51 -1.77 27.47
N ASP A 2 -20.33 -1.19 27.71
CA ASP A 2 -19.91 0.11 27.13
C ASP A 2 -19.52 0.05 25.63
N ALA A 3 -19.86 -1.06 24.97
CA ALA A 3 -19.62 -1.23 23.54
C ALA A 3 -20.75 -0.53 22.76
N PRO A 4 -20.45 0.15 21.64
CA PRO A 4 -21.41 0.91 20.83
C PRO A 4 -22.60 0.07 20.33
N LEU A 5 -22.49 -1.26 20.37
CA LEU A 5 -23.50 -2.22 19.95
C LEU A 5 -24.74 -2.27 20.87
N PHE A 6 -24.59 -2.11 22.19
CA PHE A 6 -25.69 -2.35 23.13
C PHE A 6 -26.81 -1.33 22.95
N ALA A 7 -26.48 -0.03 22.91
CA ALA A 7 -27.47 1.04 22.72
C ALA A 7 -28.19 0.93 21.36
N VAL A 8 -27.47 0.48 20.32
CA VAL A 8 -28.04 0.28 18.98
C VAL A 8 -29.05 -0.87 18.99
N ARG A 9 -28.69 -2.02 19.56
CA ARG A 9 -29.58 -3.19 19.69
C ARG A 9 -30.74 -2.94 20.66
N TRP A 10 -30.50 -2.21 21.74
CA TRP A 10 -31.55 -1.75 22.66
C TRP A 10 -32.63 -0.96 21.92
N ARG A 11 -32.23 0.04 21.13
CA ARG A 11 -33.17 0.86 20.37
C ARG A 11 -33.94 0.04 19.34
N TRP A 12 -33.29 -0.91 18.70
CA TRP A 12 -33.96 -1.85 17.77
C TRP A 12 -35.03 -2.66 18.50
N ASN A 13 -34.69 -3.28 19.63
CA ASN A 13 -35.61 -4.11 20.41
C ASN A 13 -36.76 -3.30 21.00
N ALA A 14 -36.48 -2.13 21.56
CA ALA A 14 -37.50 -1.22 22.08
C ALA A 14 -38.45 -0.72 20.98
N THR A 15 -37.98 -0.55 19.75
CA THR A 15 -38.81 -0.15 18.60
C THR A 15 -39.66 -1.33 18.08
N THR A 16 -39.07 -2.52 18.00
CA THR A 16 -39.74 -3.73 17.49
C THR A 16 -40.79 -4.24 18.47
N ALA A 17 -40.51 -4.18 19.77
CA ALA A 17 -41.45 -4.49 20.84
C ALA A 17 -42.55 -3.42 21.04
N LEU A 18 -42.54 -2.36 20.22
CA LEU A 18 -43.48 -1.22 20.31
C LEU A 18 -43.45 -0.49 21.67
N ALA A 19 -42.35 -0.63 22.42
CA ALA A 19 -42.11 0.11 23.66
C ALA A 19 -41.85 1.61 23.40
N LEU A 20 -41.46 1.96 22.16
CA LEU A 20 -41.28 3.33 21.70
C LEU A 20 -42.32 3.71 20.64
N PRO A 21 -42.90 4.94 20.70
CA PRO A 21 -43.86 5.39 19.71
C PRO A 21 -43.18 5.61 18.35
N ARG A 22 -43.63 4.86 17.32
CA ARG A 22 -43.13 4.96 15.94
C ARG A 22 -43.77 6.10 15.15
N PHE A 23 -45.00 6.46 15.51
CA PHE A 23 -45.77 7.54 14.92
C PHE A 23 -46.37 8.42 16.01
N VAL A 24 -46.39 9.73 15.80
CA VAL A 24 -47.08 10.71 16.65
C VAL A 24 -47.83 11.66 15.72
N GLY A 25 -49.14 11.81 15.94
CA GLY A 25 -49.98 12.68 15.11
C GLY A 25 -50.01 12.27 13.62
N GLY A 26 -49.98 10.97 13.32
CA GLY A 26 -50.00 10.44 11.95
C GLY A 26 -48.69 10.58 11.16
N ARG A 27 -47.63 11.14 11.77
CA ARG A 27 -46.30 11.27 11.15
C ARG A 27 -45.28 10.36 11.85
N LYS A 28 -44.34 9.83 11.07
CA LYS A 28 -43.23 9.00 11.58
C LYS A 28 -42.34 9.84 12.48
N VAL A 29 -41.97 9.30 13.65
CA VAL A 29 -41.06 9.98 14.58
C VAL A 29 -39.66 10.04 13.96
N ALA A 30 -39.02 11.22 14.02
CA ALA A 30 -37.68 11.42 13.49
C ALA A 30 -36.64 10.54 14.21
N PRO A 31 -35.61 10.01 13.51
CA PRO A 31 -34.62 9.11 14.11
C PRO A 31 -33.88 9.67 15.34
N GLN A 32 -33.65 11.00 15.38
CA GLN A 32 -33.01 11.67 16.51
C GLN A 32 -33.89 11.62 17.77
N LEU A 33 -35.20 11.85 17.62
CA LEU A 33 -36.16 11.76 18.72
C LEU A 33 -36.37 10.32 19.17
N GLN A 34 -36.28 9.34 18.26
CA GLN A 34 -36.30 7.93 18.63
C GLN A 34 -35.06 7.52 19.44
N ARG A 35 -33.90 8.07 19.10
CA ARG A 35 -32.66 7.85 19.86
C ARG A 35 -32.79 8.40 21.28
N MET A 36 -33.17 9.67 21.42
CA MET A 36 -33.39 10.31 22.73
C MET A 36 -34.37 9.53 23.61
N LYS A 37 -35.56 9.19 23.08
CA LYS A 37 -36.57 8.41 23.83
C LYS A 37 -36.09 7.00 24.19
N SER A 38 -35.27 6.39 23.35
CA SER A 38 -34.68 5.07 23.62
C SER A 38 -33.64 5.14 24.74
N GLU A 39 -32.86 6.21 24.80
CA GLU A 39 -31.89 6.48 25.85
C GLU A 39 -32.61 6.78 27.18
N ASP A 40 -33.69 7.57 27.16
CA ASP A 40 -34.55 7.81 28.35
C ASP A 40 -35.15 6.49 28.91
N LEU A 41 -35.62 5.62 28.00
CA LEU A 41 -36.13 4.30 28.38
C LEU A 41 -35.00 3.41 28.93
N LEU A 42 -33.80 3.48 28.36
CA LEU A 42 -32.65 2.73 28.88
C LEU A 42 -32.28 3.19 30.30
N ALA A 43 -32.21 4.50 30.52
CA ALA A 43 -31.87 5.06 31.82
C ALA A 43 -32.89 4.72 32.92
N SER A 44 -34.17 4.57 32.56
CA SER A 44 -35.21 4.18 33.52
C SER A 44 -35.23 2.68 33.83
N VAL A 45 -34.93 1.82 32.85
CA VAL A 45 -34.98 0.36 33.01
C VAL A 45 -33.66 -0.24 33.47
N PHE A 46 -32.53 0.32 33.03
CA PHE A 46 -31.18 -0.15 33.34
C PHE A 46 -30.25 1.05 33.62
N PRO A 47 -30.41 1.72 34.78
CA PRO A 47 -29.65 2.93 35.11
C PRO A 47 -28.12 2.69 35.17
N ASP A 48 -27.70 1.55 35.70
CA ASP A 48 -26.28 1.14 35.81
C ASP A 48 -25.55 1.03 34.46
N GLN A 49 -26.31 0.85 33.38
CA GLN A 49 -25.77 0.81 32.02
C GLN A 49 -25.44 2.20 31.48
N VAL A 50 -26.09 3.24 31.99
CA VAL A 50 -25.86 4.65 31.61
C VAL A 50 -24.86 5.32 32.56
N ALA A 51 -24.64 4.73 33.74
CA ALA A 51 -23.68 5.22 34.72
C ALA A 51 -22.23 5.06 34.24
N CYS A 52 -21.41 6.11 34.43
CA CYS A 52 -19.97 6.04 34.25
C CYS A 52 -19.37 5.00 35.21
N ALA A 53 -18.37 4.24 34.75
CA ALA A 53 -17.69 3.20 35.53
C ALA A 53 -17.16 3.70 36.89
N GLU A 54 -16.73 4.97 36.97
CA GLU A 54 -16.24 5.60 38.20
C GLU A 54 -17.33 5.86 39.26
N ASN A 55 -18.61 5.86 38.85
CA ASN A 55 -19.75 6.12 39.72
C ASN A 55 -20.49 4.84 40.16
N LEU A 56 -20.03 3.67 39.72
CA LEU A 56 -20.60 2.37 40.08
C LEU A 56 -19.87 1.81 41.31
N ALA A 57 -20.58 1.64 42.41
CA ALA A 57 -20.05 1.01 43.62
C ALA A 57 -20.22 -0.53 43.55
N GLY A 58 -19.40 -1.20 42.75
CA GLY A 58 -19.39 -2.68 42.62
C GLY A 58 -19.63 -3.20 41.20
N GLU A 59 -19.98 -4.48 41.09
CA GLU A 59 -20.37 -5.10 39.81
C GLU A 59 -21.74 -4.54 39.34
N ARG A 60 -21.92 -4.40 38.02
CA ARG A 60 -23.18 -3.92 37.44
C ARG A 60 -24.30 -4.94 37.70
N GLU A 61 -25.37 -4.51 38.36
CA GLU A 61 -26.55 -5.34 38.55
C GLU A 61 -27.40 -5.32 37.27
N VAL A 62 -27.58 -6.49 36.65
CA VAL A 62 -28.39 -6.61 35.44
C VAL A 62 -29.88 -6.75 35.82
N PRO A 63 -30.76 -5.84 35.41
CA PRO A 63 -32.19 -5.91 35.74
C PRO A 63 -32.87 -7.12 35.11
N ASP A 64 -33.79 -7.74 35.85
CA ASP A 64 -34.72 -8.74 35.31
C ASP A 64 -35.82 -8.06 34.49
N HIS A 65 -35.47 -7.70 33.24
CA HIS A 65 -36.36 -7.03 32.31
C HIS A 65 -36.30 -7.67 30.92
N PRO A 66 -37.44 -8.02 30.28
CA PRO A 66 -37.45 -8.73 29.01
C PRO A 66 -36.68 -8.03 27.88
N LEU A 67 -36.76 -6.69 27.78
CA LEU A 67 -35.98 -5.94 26.78
C LEU A 67 -34.47 -6.00 27.06
N VAL A 68 -34.06 -6.00 28.33
CA VAL A 68 -32.64 -6.06 28.70
C VAL A 68 -32.11 -7.46 28.39
N ALA A 69 -32.83 -8.50 28.79
CA ALA A 69 -32.51 -9.89 28.49
C ALA A 69 -32.39 -10.14 26.97
N GLN A 70 -33.36 -9.68 26.18
CA GLN A 70 -33.30 -9.82 24.72
C GLN A 70 -32.14 -9.04 24.12
N THR A 71 -31.91 -7.80 24.53
CA THR A 71 -30.78 -7.00 24.00
C THR A 71 -29.43 -7.62 24.34
N MET A 72 -29.25 -8.16 25.54
CA MET A 72 -28.04 -8.91 25.88
C MET A 72 -27.89 -10.16 25.02
N HIS A 73 -28.97 -10.91 24.80
CA HIS A 73 -28.97 -12.08 23.94
C HIS A 73 -28.53 -11.72 22.51
N ASP A 74 -29.14 -10.71 21.90
CA ASP A 74 -28.81 -10.28 20.54
C ASP A 74 -27.37 -9.77 20.44
N CYS A 75 -26.89 -9.03 21.45
CA CYS A 75 -25.51 -8.59 21.48
C CYS A 75 -24.52 -9.76 21.53
N LEU A 76 -24.77 -10.75 22.39
CA LEU A 76 -23.84 -11.86 22.60
C LEU A 76 -23.88 -12.88 21.45
N TYR A 77 -25.06 -13.26 20.98
CA TYR A 77 -25.22 -14.39 20.08
C TYR A 77 -25.49 -13.98 18.63
N GLU A 78 -26.20 -12.89 18.36
CA GLU A 78 -26.39 -12.44 16.97
C GLU A 78 -25.26 -11.55 16.47
N ALA A 79 -24.83 -10.59 17.29
CA ALA A 79 -23.87 -9.58 16.84
C ALA A 79 -22.41 -10.00 17.04
N MET A 80 -22.10 -10.76 18.08
CA MET A 80 -20.71 -11.09 18.47
C MET A 80 -20.34 -12.56 18.33
N ASP A 81 -21.29 -13.48 18.14
CA ASP A 81 -21.06 -14.94 18.12
C ASP A 81 -20.19 -15.41 19.31
N ALA A 82 -20.70 -15.23 20.52
CA ALA A 82 -19.98 -15.56 21.75
C ALA A 82 -19.54 -17.04 21.79
N ASP A 83 -20.34 -17.95 21.25
CA ASP A 83 -20.04 -19.38 21.20
C ASP A 83 -18.84 -19.66 20.27
N GLY A 84 -18.83 -19.05 19.07
CA GLY A 84 -17.70 -19.14 18.14
C GLY A 84 -16.42 -18.53 18.74
N TRP A 85 -16.53 -17.38 19.41
CA TRP A 85 -15.40 -16.76 20.10
C TRP A 85 -14.80 -17.65 21.20
N LEU A 86 -15.65 -18.25 22.05
CA LEU A 86 -15.21 -19.21 23.07
C LEU A 86 -14.58 -20.46 22.46
N ALA A 87 -15.09 -20.95 21.33
CA ALA A 87 -14.51 -22.09 20.62
C ALA A 87 -13.09 -21.80 20.12
N VAL A 88 -12.85 -20.60 19.57
CA VAL A 88 -11.51 -20.17 19.14
C VAL A 88 -10.55 -20.10 20.33
N LEU A 89 -10.96 -19.48 21.44
CA LEU A 89 -10.11 -19.39 22.64
C LEU A 89 -9.72 -20.76 23.19
N ARG A 90 -10.68 -21.69 23.28
CA ARG A 90 -10.41 -23.08 23.68
C ARG A 90 -9.52 -23.81 22.67
N GLY A 91 -9.65 -23.51 21.38
CA GLY A 91 -8.78 -24.03 20.32
C GLY A 91 -7.33 -23.58 20.49
N ILE A 92 -7.11 -22.31 20.85
CA ILE A 92 -5.78 -21.78 21.17
C ILE A 92 -5.23 -22.43 22.44
N GLU A 93 -6.02 -22.51 23.51
CA GLU A 93 -5.59 -23.08 24.80
C GLU A 93 -5.25 -24.57 24.71
N SER A 94 -6.02 -25.33 23.91
CA SER A 94 -5.77 -26.77 23.68
C SER A 94 -4.67 -27.05 22.66
N GLY A 95 -4.14 -26.02 21.99
CA GLY A 95 -3.15 -26.17 20.91
C GLY A 95 -3.71 -26.69 19.59
N ALA A 96 -5.03 -26.83 19.45
CA ALA A 96 -5.69 -27.16 18.19
C ALA A 96 -5.58 -26.01 17.15
N ILE A 97 -5.43 -24.77 17.62
CA ILE A 97 -5.15 -23.59 16.80
C ILE A 97 -3.71 -23.14 17.11
N GLU A 98 -2.83 -23.26 16.12
CA GLU A 98 -1.47 -22.75 16.20
C GLU A 98 -1.45 -21.22 16.03
N VAL A 99 -0.67 -20.53 16.87
CA VAL A 99 -0.48 -19.09 16.79
C VAL A 99 0.98 -18.79 16.48
N ILE A 100 1.24 -18.15 15.34
CA ILE A 100 2.57 -17.81 14.87
C ILE A 100 2.73 -16.29 14.89
N ALA A 101 3.60 -15.78 15.75
CA ALA A 101 3.98 -14.37 15.77
C ALA A 101 5.10 -14.11 14.75
N ARG A 102 4.94 -13.10 13.89
CA ARG A 102 5.95 -12.67 12.91
C ARG A 102 6.12 -11.17 12.96
N ASP A 103 7.35 -10.73 13.19
CA ASP A 103 7.72 -9.32 13.07
C ASP A 103 8.10 -9.02 11.62
N LEU A 104 7.39 -8.08 11.01
CA LEU A 104 7.61 -7.67 9.63
C LEU A 104 8.04 -6.20 9.58
N PRO A 105 8.93 -5.83 8.65
CA PRO A 105 9.35 -4.44 8.45
C PRO A 105 8.24 -3.55 7.88
N ALA A 106 7.16 -4.15 7.36
CA ALA A 106 5.99 -3.49 6.81
C ALA A 106 4.72 -4.33 7.08
N PRO A 107 3.51 -3.74 7.11
CA PRO A 107 2.28 -4.50 7.29
C PRO A 107 2.08 -5.49 6.15
N SER A 108 1.64 -6.71 6.49
CA SER A 108 1.24 -7.73 5.50
C SER A 108 0.01 -7.26 4.69
N PRO A 109 -0.28 -7.86 3.52
CA PRO A 109 -1.50 -7.52 2.77
C PRO A 109 -2.78 -7.58 3.62
N LEU A 110 -2.90 -8.58 4.50
CA LEU A 110 -4.05 -8.72 5.41
C LEU A 110 -4.08 -7.61 6.48
N ALA A 111 -2.93 -7.27 7.06
CA ALA A 111 -2.86 -6.19 8.05
C ALA A 111 -3.06 -4.81 7.42
N ALA A 112 -2.60 -4.62 6.18
CA ALA A 112 -2.73 -3.37 5.45
C ALA A 112 -4.19 -3.00 5.19
N GLU A 113 -5.07 -3.96 4.92
CA GLU A 113 -6.51 -3.71 4.77
C GLU A 113 -7.16 -3.22 6.07
N ALA A 114 -6.79 -3.79 7.22
CA ALA A 114 -7.29 -3.34 8.52
C ALA A 114 -6.77 -1.95 8.91
N LEU A 115 -5.51 -1.64 8.57
CA LEU A 115 -4.91 -0.32 8.79
C LEU A 115 -5.52 0.76 7.89
N ASN A 116 -5.78 0.44 6.63
CA ASN A 116 -6.37 1.35 5.65
C ASN A 116 -7.91 1.28 5.60
N ALA A 117 -8.54 0.65 6.59
CA ALA A 117 -9.98 0.49 6.61
C ALA A 117 -10.66 1.86 6.58
N ARG A 118 -11.73 1.95 5.79
CA ARG A 118 -12.44 3.22 5.63
C ARG A 118 -13.05 3.65 6.96
N PRO A 119 -13.23 4.96 7.22
CA PRO A 119 -13.68 5.45 8.53
C PRO A 119 -14.98 4.85 9.06
N TYR A 120 -15.87 4.39 8.16
CA TYR A 120 -17.13 3.74 8.52
C TYR A 120 -17.00 2.25 8.90
N ALA A 121 -15.81 1.66 8.82
CA ALA A 121 -15.55 0.29 9.23
C ALA A 121 -15.34 0.15 10.75
N TYR A 122 -15.14 1.27 11.45
CA TYR A 122 -14.95 1.30 12.89
C TYR A 122 -16.27 1.53 13.62
N LEU A 123 -16.42 0.89 14.78
CA LEU A 123 -17.66 0.92 15.58
C LEU A 123 -17.69 2.08 16.59
N ASP A 124 -16.56 2.76 16.82
CA ASP A 124 -16.38 3.84 17.80
C ASP A 124 -16.45 5.24 17.18
N ASP A 125 -16.87 6.22 18.00
CA ASP A 125 -17.10 7.62 17.60
C ASP A 125 -15.84 8.50 17.68
N ALA A 126 -14.63 7.93 17.67
CA ALA A 126 -13.40 8.72 17.82
C ALA A 126 -13.18 9.71 16.64
N PRO A 127 -12.68 10.93 16.91
CA PRO A 127 -12.62 12.01 15.92
C PRO A 127 -11.84 11.65 14.66
N ILE A 128 -12.34 12.09 13.50
CA ILE A 128 -11.72 11.88 12.20
C ILE A 128 -10.30 12.51 12.13
N GLU A 129 -10.04 13.57 12.90
CA GLU A 129 -8.72 14.23 12.92
C GLU A 129 -7.62 13.39 13.57
N GLU A 130 -7.92 12.57 14.59
CA GLU A 130 -6.95 11.65 15.20
C GLU A 130 -6.57 10.50 14.25
N ARG A 131 -7.43 10.24 13.25
CA ARG A 131 -7.27 9.18 12.23
C ARG A 131 -6.69 9.69 10.91
N ARG A 132 -6.59 11.01 10.73
CA ARG A 132 -6.13 11.67 9.50
C ARG A 132 -4.63 11.53 9.19
N THR A 133 -3.85 10.91 10.06
CA THR A 133 -2.43 10.59 9.83
C THR A 133 -2.22 9.49 8.78
N GLN A 134 -3.27 8.84 8.27
CA GLN A 134 -3.18 7.68 7.36
C GLN A 134 -3.51 7.95 5.87
N ALA A 135 -3.49 9.20 5.41
CA ALA A 135 -3.66 9.52 3.97
C ALA A 135 -2.39 9.27 3.13
N VAL A 136 -1.66 8.18 3.38
CA VAL A 136 -0.57 7.73 2.51
C VAL A 136 -0.81 6.26 2.19
N GLN A 137 -1.56 6.04 1.11
CA GLN A 137 -1.64 4.74 0.47
C GLN A 137 -0.22 4.31 0.06
N ASN A 138 0.41 3.39 0.79
CA ASN A 138 1.55 2.65 0.27
C ASN A 138 1.02 1.65 -0.77
N ARG A 139 0.80 2.10 -2.02
CA ARG A 139 0.48 1.22 -3.16
C ARG A 139 1.72 0.44 -3.61
N ARG A 140 2.25 -0.44 -2.75
CA ARG A 140 3.18 -1.52 -3.14
C ARG A 140 2.46 -2.86 -3.40
N PHE A 141 1.13 -2.84 -3.55
CA PHE A 141 0.31 -4.03 -3.83
C PHE A 141 -0.03 -4.18 -5.32
N GLY A 142 0.97 -4.03 -6.19
CA GLY A 142 0.80 -4.15 -7.64
C GLY A 142 0.95 -5.56 -8.17
N ASP A 143 2.05 -6.23 -7.85
CA ASP A 143 2.43 -7.45 -8.56
C ASP A 143 2.78 -8.59 -7.59
N ALA A 144 2.02 -9.68 -7.65
CA ALA A 144 2.27 -10.92 -6.92
C ALA A 144 3.61 -11.59 -7.31
N GLU A 145 4.26 -11.15 -8.38
CA GLU A 145 5.60 -11.57 -8.79
C GLU A 145 6.73 -10.83 -8.05
N ASN A 146 6.45 -9.68 -7.43
CA ASN A 146 7.43 -8.82 -6.74
C ASN A 146 7.38 -8.92 -5.20
N VAL A 147 6.96 -10.07 -4.66
CA VAL A 147 6.97 -10.30 -3.20
C VAL A 147 8.37 -10.16 -2.60
N GLY A 148 9.43 -10.39 -3.38
CA GLY A 148 10.82 -10.15 -2.97
C GLY A 148 11.20 -8.66 -2.83
N GLU A 149 10.47 -7.74 -3.46
CA GLU A 149 10.70 -6.29 -3.38
C GLU A 149 9.84 -5.61 -2.29
N MET A 150 8.98 -6.37 -1.61
CA MET A 150 8.17 -5.88 -0.49
C MET A 150 9.04 -5.55 0.71
N GLY A 151 9.59 -4.34 0.69
CA GLY A 151 10.47 -3.82 1.73
C GLY A 151 11.80 -3.29 1.20
N ALA A 152 12.09 -3.41 -0.10
CA ALA A 152 13.33 -2.88 -0.68
C ALA A 152 13.42 -1.37 -0.38
N LEU A 153 14.47 -1.00 0.37
CA LEU A 153 14.78 0.38 0.67
C LEU A 153 15.44 1.02 -0.54
N ASP A 154 15.28 2.33 -0.70
CA ASP A 154 15.88 3.02 -1.84
C ASP A 154 17.40 3.14 -1.65
N ALA A 155 18.19 2.73 -2.64
CA ALA A 155 19.65 2.74 -2.56
C ALA A 155 20.21 4.16 -2.33
N ALA A 156 19.56 5.19 -2.89
CA ALA A 156 19.95 6.58 -2.63
C ALA A 156 19.56 7.05 -1.22
N ALA A 157 18.50 6.51 -0.62
CA ALA A 157 18.19 6.72 0.80
C ALA A 157 19.26 6.10 1.71
N ILE A 158 19.72 4.88 1.40
CA ILE A 158 20.80 4.22 2.14
C ILE A 158 22.07 5.06 2.06
N ALA A 159 22.51 5.42 0.85
CA ALA A 159 23.72 6.21 0.64
C ALA A 159 23.65 7.58 1.36
N GLY A 160 22.51 8.28 1.26
CA GLY A 160 22.33 9.56 1.94
C GLY A 160 22.40 9.46 3.45
N VAL A 161 21.79 8.43 4.06
CA VAL A 161 21.89 8.23 5.52
C VAL A 161 23.31 7.84 5.95
N ARG A 162 24.03 7.03 5.15
CA ARG A 162 25.45 6.72 5.41
C ARG A 162 26.29 7.99 5.42
N GLU A 163 26.11 8.85 4.42
CA GLU A 163 26.83 10.13 4.32
C GLU A 163 26.51 11.08 5.49
N GLU A 164 25.25 11.14 5.92
CA GLU A 164 24.82 11.98 7.04
C GLU A 164 25.26 11.44 8.41
N ALA A 165 25.34 10.12 8.57
CA ALA A 165 25.79 9.48 9.81
C ALA A 165 27.32 9.53 9.96
N TRP A 166 28.05 9.62 8.85
CA TRP A 166 29.50 9.69 8.86
C TRP A 166 30.01 11.03 9.41
N PRO A 167 30.95 11.04 10.38
CA PRO A 167 31.52 12.28 10.91
C PRO A 167 32.22 13.10 9.84
N ARG A 168 31.96 14.41 9.78
CA ARG A 168 32.63 15.36 8.86
C ARG A 168 33.66 16.20 9.61
N ALA A 169 34.80 15.59 9.93
CA ALA A 169 35.87 16.23 10.69
C ALA A 169 36.96 16.85 9.79
N ARG A 170 37.39 18.08 10.11
CA ARG A 170 38.39 18.88 9.39
C ARG A 170 39.61 19.24 10.23
N GLY A 171 39.52 19.11 11.56
CA GLY A 171 40.59 19.44 12.49
C GLY A 171 40.87 18.32 13.50
N ALA A 172 41.96 18.45 14.26
CA ALA A 172 42.38 17.44 15.25
C ALA A 172 41.31 17.14 16.30
N ASP A 173 40.64 18.17 16.84
CA ASP A 173 39.58 17.97 17.84
C ASP A 173 38.34 17.29 17.26
N GLU A 174 37.91 17.69 16.06
CA GLU A 174 36.78 17.05 15.37
C GLU A 174 37.08 15.60 15.00
N VAL A 175 38.33 15.28 14.62
CA VAL A 175 38.77 13.89 14.34
C VAL A 175 38.84 13.07 15.63
N HIS A 176 39.20 13.69 16.76
CA HIS A 176 39.12 13.04 18.07
C HIS A 176 37.67 12.69 18.44
N GLU A 177 36.73 13.61 18.20
CA GLU A 177 35.29 13.33 18.36
C GLU A 177 34.80 12.23 17.42
N ALA A 178 35.30 12.20 16.17
CA ALA A 178 35.01 11.12 15.22
C ALA A 178 35.53 9.76 15.71
N LEU A 179 36.76 9.70 16.24
CA LEU A 179 37.32 8.50 16.88
C LEU A 179 36.45 8.02 18.04
N MET A 180 35.99 8.95 18.88
CA MET A 180 35.10 8.63 19.99
C MET A 180 33.72 8.18 19.54
N THR A 181 33.20 8.72 18.44
CA THR A 181 31.87 8.37 17.90
C THR A 181 31.87 7.03 17.21
N LEU A 182 32.87 6.76 16.35
CA LEU A 182 33.01 5.51 15.60
C LEU A 182 33.65 4.40 16.44
N GLY A 183 34.32 4.73 17.54
CA GLY A 183 35.02 3.80 18.42
C GLY A 183 36.40 3.40 17.91
N ALA A 184 36.54 3.19 16.60
CA ALA A 184 37.81 3.01 15.91
C ALA A 184 37.70 3.51 14.46
N ILE A 185 38.82 3.97 13.90
CA ILE A 185 38.94 4.39 12.50
C ILE A 185 39.97 3.49 11.81
N THR A 186 39.63 2.92 10.66
CA THR A 186 40.57 2.09 9.88
C THR A 186 41.60 2.95 9.13
N GLU A 187 42.73 2.36 8.72
CA GLU A 187 43.69 3.08 7.88
C GLU A 187 43.10 3.49 6.51
N ALA A 188 42.20 2.68 5.95
CA ALA A 188 41.50 3.02 4.72
C ALA A 188 40.61 4.27 4.93
N GLU A 189 39.82 4.28 6.00
CA GLU A 189 38.97 5.43 6.35
C GLU A 189 39.77 6.71 6.62
N ALA A 190 40.92 6.58 7.29
CA ALA A 190 41.83 7.71 7.53
C ALA A 190 42.41 8.29 6.23
N ARG A 191 42.64 7.44 5.22
CA ARG A 191 43.17 7.85 3.90
C ARG A 191 42.09 8.43 2.99
N ASP A 192 40.89 7.86 3.04
CA ASP A 192 39.76 8.30 2.21
C ASP A 192 39.23 9.69 2.63
N ASN A 193 39.59 10.15 3.82
CA ASN A 193 39.26 11.48 4.34
C ASN A 193 40.50 12.38 4.42
N GLU A 194 40.58 13.37 3.52
CA GLU A 194 41.77 14.24 3.29
C GLU A 194 42.40 14.82 4.57
N HIS A 195 41.59 15.16 5.58
CA HIS A 195 42.05 15.82 6.81
C HIS A 195 42.37 14.85 7.96
N TRP A 196 42.05 13.56 7.85
CA TRP A 196 42.09 12.64 8.98
C TRP A 196 43.50 12.16 9.30
N GLU A 197 44.27 11.72 8.30
CA GLU A 197 45.63 11.20 8.52
C GLU A 197 46.59 12.22 9.20
N PRO A 198 46.63 13.51 8.80
CA PRO A 198 47.43 14.51 9.49
C PRO A 198 46.92 14.80 10.91
N ALA A 199 45.59 14.83 11.10
CA ALA A 199 44.97 15.08 12.40
C ALA A 199 45.23 13.93 13.37
N LEU A 200 45.10 12.67 12.93
CA LEU A 200 45.40 11.47 13.71
C LEU A 200 46.87 11.44 14.12
N SER A 201 47.79 11.82 13.21
CA SER A 201 49.21 11.93 13.52
C SER A 201 49.50 13.00 14.59
N ALA A 202 48.79 14.13 14.55
CA ALA A 202 48.89 15.18 15.57
C ALA A 202 48.31 14.73 16.92
N LEU A 203 47.18 14.02 16.92
CA LEU A 203 46.60 13.40 18.12
C LEU A 203 47.53 12.34 18.71
N ALA A 204 48.19 11.56 17.87
CA ALA A 204 49.19 10.58 18.28
C ALA A 204 50.40 11.24 18.95
N THR A 205 50.91 12.32 18.36
CA THR A 205 52.04 13.08 18.92
C THR A 205 51.70 13.72 20.27
N SER A 206 50.44 14.12 20.46
CA SER A 206 49.94 14.68 21.73
C SER A 206 49.47 13.63 22.75
N GLY A 207 49.58 12.34 22.43
CA GLY A 207 49.19 11.23 23.30
C GLY A 207 47.67 11.02 23.43
N ARG A 208 46.86 11.64 22.58
CA ARG A 208 45.38 11.54 22.60
C ARG A 208 44.83 10.41 21.76
N ALA A 209 45.61 9.88 20.82
CA ALA A 209 45.25 8.72 20.01
C ALA A 209 46.47 7.83 19.81
N THR A 210 46.24 6.58 19.43
CA THR A 210 47.32 5.65 19.05
C THR A 210 46.85 4.74 17.93
N ARG A 211 47.81 4.23 17.16
CA ARG A 211 47.57 3.18 16.17
C ARG A 211 47.74 1.82 16.86
N LEU A 212 46.66 1.07 16.92
CA LEU A 212 46.60 -0.29 17.41
C LEU A 212 46.89 -1.24 16.25
N VAL A 213 48.08 -1.82 16.22
CA VAL A 213 48.57 -2.68 15.12
C VAL A 213 48.45 -4.13 15.52
N SER A 214 47.67 -4.90 14.76
CA SER A 214 47.44 -6.34 14.96
C SER A 214 47.68 -7.12 13.67
N ASP A 215 47.65 -8.45 13.75
CA ASP A 215 47.74 -9.33 12.57
C ASP A 215 46.60 -9.08 11.56
N GLY A 216 45.45 -8.59 12.05
CA GLY A 216 44.27 -8.26 11.25
C GLY A 216 44.30 -6.87 10.61
N GLY A 217 45.37 -6.10 10.81
CA GLY A 217 45.51 -4.72 10.34
C GLY A 217 45.68 -3.71 11.48
N ALA A 218 45.63 -2.44 11.12
CA ALA A 218 45.82 -1.32 12.04
C ALA A 218 44.56 -0.47 12.19
N LEU A 219 44.25 -0.12 13.44
CA LEU A 219 43.11 0.71 13.81
C LEU A 219 43.59 1.92 14.60
N TRP A 220 43.08 3.09 14.29
CA TRP A 220 43.24 4.27 15.12
C TRP A 220 42.21 4.24 16.25
N VAL A 221 42.69 4.44 17.48
CA VAL A 221 41.86 4.45 18.70
C VAL A 221 42.22 5.65 19.56
N ALA A 222 41.21 6.26 20.18
CA ALA A 222 41.42 7.33 21.16
C ALA A 222 41.97 6.78 22.48
N ALA A 223 42.75 7.59 23.20
CA ALA A 223 43.35 7.22 24.48
C ALA A 223 42.27 6.80 25.51
N GLU A 224 41.11 7.45 25.48
CA GLU A 224 39.93 7.19 26.31
C GLU A 224 39.30 5.81 26.07
N ARG A 225 39.51 5.21 24.90
CA ARG A 225 39.00 3.87 24.55
C ARG A 225 40.09 2.80 24.60
N LEU A 226 41.30 3.13 25.05
CA LEU A 226 42.45 2.24 24.97
C LEU A 226 42.25 0.94 25.76
N VAL A 227 41.71 1.01 26.98
CA VAL A 227 41.55 -0.17 27.84
C VAL A 227 40.60 -1.22 27.24
N PRO A 228 39.35 -0.89 26.85
CA PRO A 228 38.46 -1.86 26.21
C PRO A 228 39.02 -2.36 24.87
N MET A 229 39.71 -1.50 24.10
CA MET A 229 40.36 -1.94 22.86
C MET A 229 41.47 -2.97 23.12
N ARG A 230 42.27 -2.80 24.18
CA ARG A 230 43.30 -3.79 24.56
C ARG A 230 42.73 -5.12 25.03
N GLN A 231 41.51 -5.15 25.57
CA GLN A 231 40.82 -6.41 25.88
C GLN A 231 40.45 -7.18 24.60
N LEU A 232 40.06 -6.46 23.53
CA LEU A 232 39.71 -7.04 22.24
C LEU A 232 40.95 -7.45 21.41
N TYR A 233 42.02 -6.68 21.49
CA TYR A 233 43.27 -6.90 20.75
C TYR A 233 44.46 -7.05 21.71
N PRO A 234 44.53 -8.14 22.50
CA PRO A 234 45.54 -8.30 23.56
C PRO A 234 46.99 -8.39 23.03
N GLN A 235 47.17 -8.81 21.77
CA GLN A 235 48.48 -8.94 21.13
C GLN A 235 48.87 -7.73 20.28
N ALA A 236 48.03 -6.71 20.20
CA ALA A 236 48.30 -5.56 19.33
C ALA A 236 49.36 -4.63 19.92
N ALA A 237 50.25 -4.13 19.07
CA ALA A 237 51.22 -3.11 19.42
C ALA A 237 50.58 -1.71 19.36
N LEU A 238 51.05 -0.80 20.22
CA LEU A 238 50.61 0.60 20.25
C LEU A 238 51.68 1.50 19.61
N GLU A 239 51.29 2.26 18.60
CA GLU A 239 52.18 3.17 17.88
C GLU A 239 51.57 4.58 17.79
N PRO A 240 52.06 5.58 18.56
CA PRO A 240 53.04 5.46 19.65
C PRO A 240 52.43 4.79 20.89
N PRO A 241 53.26 4.26 21.82
CA PRO A 241 52.77 3.78 23.10
C PRO A 241 52.23 4.96 23.93
N ILE A 242 50.99 4.84 24.38
CA ILE A 242 50.30 5.82 25.21
C ILE A 242 49.61 5.10 26.39
N ASP A 243 49.29 5.85 27.43
CA ASP A 243 48.49 5.40 28.56
C ASP A 243 47.06 5.98 28.48
N ALA A 244 46.10 5.26 29.05
CA ALA A 244 44.74 5.78 29.18
C ALA A 244 44.72 6.98 30.15
N PRO A 245 43.94 8.04 29.85
CA PRO A 245 43.80 9.17 30.75
C PRO A 245 43.07 8.76 32.05
N ALA A 246 43.32 9.50 33.13
CA ALA A 246 42.72 9.22 34.44
C ALA A 246 41.18 9.20 34.35
N GLY A 247 40.55 8.13 34.85
CA GLY A 247 39.11 7.92 34.78
C GLY A 247 38.63 7.09 33.59
N TYR A 248 39.53 6.78 32.64
CA TYR A 248 39.31 5.87 31.51
C TYR A 248 40.18 4.61 31.58
N ASP A 249 40.80 4.39 32.74
CA ASP A 249 41.62 3.22 33.08
C ASP A 249 40.79 2.00 33.52
N VAL A 250 39.46 2.10 33.49
CA VAL A 250 38.53 1.04 33.86
C VAL A 250 38.27 0.12 32.66
N ALA A 251 38.50 -1.17 32.86
CA ALA A 251 38.22 -2.19 31.85
C ALA A 251 36.71 -2.50 31.78
N ALA A 252 36.23 -2.93 30.61
CA ALA A 252 34.88 -3.47 30.50
C ALA A 252 34.75 -4.74 31.36
N GLU A 253 33.54 -5.06 31.81
CA GLU A 253 33.31 -6.23 32.67
C GLU A 253 33.71 -7.54 31.98
N SER A 254 33.64 -7.56 30.64
CA SER A 254 34.03 -8.69 29.80
C SER A 254 34.50 -8.24 28.41
N PRO A 255 35.29 -9.06 27.69
CA PRO A 255 35.61 -8.81 26.27
C PRO A 255 34.36 -8.71 25.39
N GLU A 256 33.31 -9.48 25.69
CA GLU A 256 32.03 -9.45 24.98
C GLU A 256 31.35 -8.09 25.11
N GLU A 257 31.41 -7.47 26.29
CA GLU A 257 30.90 -6.12 26.51
C GLU A 257 31.72 -5.06 25.78
N ALA A 258 33.06 -5.16 25.79
CA ALA A 258 33.92 -4.27 25.01
C ALA A 258 33.61 -4.37 23.51
N LEU A 259 33.34 -5.58 23.01
CA LEU A 259 32.96 -5.81 21.61
C LEU A 259 31.59 -5.19 21.30
N ARG A 260 30.61 -5.35 22.20
CA ARG A 260 29.28 -4.74 22.05
C ARG A 260 29.36 -3.22 21.97
N GLU A 261 30.16 -2.56 22.83
CA GLU A 261 30.34 -1.11 22.78
C GLU A 261 31.07 -0.63 21.51
N LEU A 262 32.04 -1.42 21.01
CA LEU A 262 32.69 -1.13 19.73
C LEU A 262 31.71 -1.23 18.56
N LEU A 263 30.94 -2.33 18.50
CA LEU A 263 29.93 -2.53 17.45
C LEU A 263 28.85 -1.44 17.51
N ARG A 264 28.48 -0.99 18.71
CA ARG A 264 27.57 0.14 18.90
C ARG A 264 28.09 1.43 18.29
N ALA A 265 29.35 1.76 18.56
CA ALA A 265 29.98 2.93 17.99
C ALA A 265 30.10 2.82 16.46
N ARG A 266 30.54 1.66 15.95
CA ARG A 266 30.76 1.43 14.52
C ARG A 266 29.47 1.42 13.70
N LEU A 267 28.46 0.68 14.12
CA LEU A 267 27.18 0.61 13.39
C LEU A 267 26.44 1.95 13.38
N GLY A 268 26.69 2.82 14.35
CA GLY A 268 26.15 4.18 14.38
C GLY A 268 26.63 5.08 13.24
N GLY A 269 27.74 4.74 12.57
CA GLY A 269 28.29 5.50 11.44
C GLY A 269 28.24 4.77 10.08
N LEU A 270 28.21 3.43 10.06
CA LEU A 270 28.38 2.64 8.83
C LEU A 270 27.11 2.50 7.96
N GLY A 271 25.92 2.49 8.57
CA GLY A 271 24.68 2.06 7.90
C GLY A 271 24.57 0.53 7.82
N PRO A 272 23.83 -0.03 6.84
CA PRO A 272 23.75 -1.47 6.61
C PRO A 272 25.12 -2.05 6.21
N VAL A 273 25.52 -3.13 6.87
CA VAL A 273 26.85 -3.74 6.73
C VAL A 273 26.80 -5.25 6.97
N THR A 274 27.60 -6.00 6.23
CA THR A 274 27.73 -7.46 6.36
C THR A 274 28.76 -7.86 7.43
N VAL A 275 28.67 -9.10 7.92
CA VAL A 275 29.69 -9.64 8.84
C VAL A 275 31.08 -9.64 8.18
N ASP A 276 31.14 -9.92 6.88
CA ASP A 276 32.38 -9.98 6.10
C ASP A 276 33.08 -8.62 6.05
N GLU A 277 32.32 -7.55 5.86
CA GLU A 277 32.84 -6.18 5.92
C GLU A 277 33.33 -5.82 7.32
N LEU A 278 32.62 -6.21 8.39
CA LEU A 278 33.06 -5.97 9.76
C LEU A 278 34.35 -6.74 10.09
N VAL A 279 34.48 -7.99 9.64
CA VAL A 279 35.72 -8.78 9.78
C VAL A 279 36.87 -8.07 9.08
N ALA A 280 36.67 -7.61 7.84
CA ALA A 280 37.69 -6.92 7.07
C ALA A 280 38.09 -5.56 7.68
N GLN A 281 37.14 -4.82 8.26
CA GLN A 281 37.39 -3.51 8.86
C GLN A 281 38.04 -3.60 10.25
N LEU A 282 37.57 -4.52 11.09
CA LEU A 282 38.00 -4.60 12.49
C LEU A 282 39.14 -5.60 12.71
N GLY A 283 39.36 -6.56 11.80
CA GLY A 283 40.36 -7.60 11.98
C GLY A 283 40.04 -8.58 13.13
N LEU A 284 38.78 -8.64 13.56
CA LEU A 284 38.31 -9.55 14.60
C LEU A 284 37.88 -10.91 14.02
N PRO A 285 37.99 -12.01 14.81
CA PRO A 285 37.52 -13.32 14.38
C PRO A 285 36.02 -13.32 14.07
N ARG A 286 35.64 -13.83 12.90
CA ARG A 286 34.23 -13.95 12.45
C ARG A 286 33.30 -14.51 13.54
N GLY A 287 33.71 -15.58 14.21
CA GLY A 287 32.90 -16.25 15.24
C GLY A 287 32.54 -15.34 16.42
N GLN A 288 33.37 -14.34 16.76
CA GLN A 288 33.03 -13.36 17.80
C GLN A 288 31.91 -12.42 17.35
N LEU A 289 31.95 -11.97 16.09
CA LEU A 289 30.93 -11.09 15.51
C LEU A 289 29.60 -11.83 15.34
N GLU A 290 29.63 -13.07 14.85
CA GLU A 290 28.45 -13.92 14.68
C GLU A 290 27.78 -14.29 16.00
N PHE A 291 28.53 -14.29 17.10
CA PHE A 291 27.96 -14.47 18.44
C PHE A 291 27.42 -13.16 19.02
N ALA A 292 28.15 -12.05 18.89
CA ALA A 292 27.80 -10.77 19.50
C ALA A 292 26.57 -10.10 18.85
N LEU A 293 26.47 -10.14 17.52
CA LEU A 293 25.41 -9.43 16.78
C LEU A 293 23.99 -9.97 17.09
N PRO A 294 23.73 -11.29 17.11
CA PRO A 294 22.41 -11.82 17.50
C PRO A 294 22.06 -11.55 18.97
N ALA A 295 23.02 -11.65 19.88
CA ALA A 295 22.79 -11.31 21.29
C ALA A 295 22.32 -9.85 21.43
N TRP A 296 22.93 -8.95 20.65
CA TRP A 296 22.59 -7.55 20.66
C TRP A 296 21.28 -7.21 19.91
N GLN A 297 20.86 -8.05 18.97
CA GLN A 297 19.54 -7.97 18.34
C GLN A 297 18.40 -8.18 19.33
N VAL A 298 18.58 -9.07 20.31
CA VAL A 298 17.58 -9.35 21.36
C VAL A 298 17.33 -8.11 22.22
N GLU A 299 18.34 -7.27 22.44
CA GLU A 299 18.21 -5.98 23.13
C GLU A 299 17.46 -4.93 22.29
N GLY A 300 17.19 -5.20 21.01
CA GLY A 300 16.40 -4.33 20.15
C GLY A 300 17.15 -3.09 19.64
N THR A 301 18.49 -3.06 19.68
CA THR A 301 19.27 -1.90 19.17
C THR A 301 19.71 -2.07 17.71
N VAL A 302 19.93 -3.31 17.28
CA VAL A 302 20.30 -3.66 15.90
C VAL A 302 19.20 -4.49 15.23
N PHE A 303 19.24 -4.50 13.90
CA PHE A 303 18.36 -5.27 13.04
C PHE A 303 19.18 -6.10 12.05
N GLN A 304 18.74 -7.32 11.80
CA GLN A 304 19.31 -8.25 10.84
C GLN A 304 18.33 -8.41 9.66
N GLY A 305 18.80 -8.27 8.42
CA GLY A 305 17.99 -8.54 7.24
C GLY A 305 18.67 -8.15 5.92
N HIS A 306 17.93 -8.25 4.82
CA HIS A 306 18.36 -7.80 3.49
C HIS A 306 17.86 -6.37 3.29
N VAL A 307 18.75 -5.40 3.45
CA VAL A 307 18.40 -3.97 3.48
C VAL A 307 18.72 -3.32 2.14
N THR A 308 19.89 -3.62 1.58
CA THR A 308 20.39 -3.12 0.31
C THR A 308 19.78 -3.90 -0.87
N PRO A 309 19.12 -3.23 -1.83
CA PRO A 309 18.54 -3.90 -2.99
C PRO A 309 19.57 -4.65 -3.82
N GLY A 310 19.27 -5.91 -4.15
CA GLY A 310 20.14 -6.75 -5.00
C GLY A 310 21.29 -7.44 -4.26
N LEU A 311 21.48 -7.17 -2.96
CA LEU A 311 22.43 -7.91 -2.13
C LEU A 311 21.73 -9.15 -1.53
N ALA A 312 22.32 -10.33 -1.76
CA ALA A 312 21.80 -11.59 -1.23
C ALA A 312 22.26 -11.89 0.20
N ASP A 313 23.37 -11.28 0.62
CA ASP A 313 23.93 -11.48 1.95
C ASP A 313 23.08 -10.79 3.02
N VAL A 314 23.17 -11.31 4.25
CA VAL A 314 22.48 -10.75 5.40
C VAL A 314 23.27 -9.58 5.96
N GLU A 315 22.59 -8.44 6.11
CA GLU A 315 23.15 -7.21 6.64
C GLU A 315 22.67 -6.94 8.07
N TRP A 316 23.50 -6.20 8.79
CA TRP A 316 23.25 -5.68 10.12
C TRP A 316 23.17 -4.16 10.04
N CYS A 317 22.15 -3.58 10.67
CA CYS A 317 21.95 -2.13 10.69
C CYS A 317 21.47 -1.69 12.08
N GLU A 318 21.97 -0.55 12.53
CA GLU A 318 21.45 0.12 13.72
C GLU A 318 20.02 0.63 13.45
N ARG A 319 19.12 0.49 14.43
CA ARG A 319 17.68 0.73 14.21
C ARG A 319 17.31 2.19 13.95
N HIS A 320 17.97 3.16 14.56
CA HIS A 320 17.70 4.58 14.27
C HIS A 320 18.13 4.96 12.85
N LEU A 321 19.27 4.44 12.37
CA LEU A 321 19.69 4.59 10.98
C LEU A 321 18.71 3.90 10.03
N LEU A 322 18.30 2.67 10.32
CA LEU A 322 17.30 1.95 9.53
C LEU A 322 15.97 2.73 9.45
N ALA A 323 15.50 3.27 10.57
CA ALA A 323 14.30 4.09 10.62
C ALA A 323 14.44 5.38 9.79
N ARG A 324 15.62 6.02 9.79
CA ARG A 324 15.92 7.16 8.92
C ARG A 324 15.89 6.79 7.45
N ILE A 325 16.55 5.68 7.07
CA ILE A 325 16.56 5.17 5.68
C ILE A 325 15.13 4.91 5.21
N HIS A 326 14.31 4.30 6.06
CA HIS A 326 12.91 4.04 5.76
C HIS A 326 12.12 5.35 5.56
N ARG A 327 12.27 6.33 6.45
CA ARG A 327 11.63 7.65 6.30
C ARG A 327 12.05 8.36 5.01
N TYR A 328 13.32 8.29 4.63
CA TYR A 328 13.83 8.91 3.41
C TYR A 328 13.30 8.21 2.16
N THR A 329 13.28 6.88 2.17
CA THR A 329 12.69 6.06 1.10
C THR A 329 11.21 6.45 0.90
N LEU A 330 10.42 6.49 1.97
CA LEU A 330 9.02 6.91 1.91
C LEU A 330 8.87 8.37 1.45
N GLY A 331 9.72 9.27 1.95
CA GLY A 331 9.68 10.69 1.58
C GLY A 331 10.01 10.94 0.10
N ARG A 332 10.84 10.10 -0.50
CA ARG A 332 11.14 10.13 -1.95
C ARG A 332 9.97 9.57 -2.76
N LEU A 333 9.46 8.41 -2.37
CA LEU A 333 8.26 7.82 -3.00
C LEU A 333 7.05 8.77 -2.94
N ARG A 334 6.88 9.51 -1.83
CA ARG A 334 5.83 10.53 -1.72
C ARG A 334 6.03 11.70 -2.68
N ARG A 335 7.26 12.13 -2.91
CA ARG A 335 7.58 13.20 -3.88
C ARG A 335 7.37 12.76 -5.32
N GLU A 336 7.62 11.50 -5.63
CA GLU A 336 7.35 10.93 -6.96
C GLU A 336 5.85 10.83 -7.27
N ILE A 337 5.00 10.76 -6.24
CA ILE A 337 3.54 10.59 -6.36
C ILE A 337 2.82 11.80 -5.75
N GLU A 338 3.45 12.97 -5.77
CA GLU A 338 2.86 14.17 -5.17
C GLU A 338 1.56 14.55 -5.91
N PRO A 339 0.43 14.72 -5.18
CA PRO A 339 -0.83 15.08 -5.81
C PRO A 339 -0.71 16.45 -6.48
N VAL A 340 -0.99 16.48 -7.77
CA VAL A 340 -1.02 17.72 -8.55
C VAL A 340 -2.35 18.46 -8.36
N GLU A 341 -2.33 19.78 -8.55
CA GLU A 341 -3.55 20.58 -8.55
C GLU A 341 -4.53 20.09 -9.62
N PRO A 342 -5.86 20.16 -9.41
CA PRO A 342 -6.85 19.70 -10.39
C PRO A 342 -6.67 20.31 -11.79
N ARG A 343 -6.18 21.56 -11.88
CA ARG A 343 -5.86 22.23 -13.15
C ARG A 343 -4.75 21.53 -13.93
N ASP A 344 -3.73 21.03 -13.24
CA ASP A 344 -2.58 20.38 -13.88
C ASP A 344 -2.97 18.96 -14.32
N PHE A 345 -3.79 18.28 -13.52
CA PHE A 345 -4.40 17.01 -13.92
C PHE A 345 -5.28 17.14 -15.17
N VAL A 346 -6.13 18.18 -15.25
CA VAL A 346 -6.98 18.41 -16.43
C VAL A 346 -6.15 18.75 -17.67
N ARG A 347 -5.09 19.56 -17.53
CA ARG A 347 -4.15 19.86 -18.63
C ARG A 347 -3.47 18.59 -19.14
N PHE A 348 -2.92 17.80 -18.21
CA PHE A 348 -2.35 16.49 -18.52
C PHE A 348 -3.38 15.60 -19.24
N LEU A 349 -4.62 15.51 -18.75
CA LEU A 349 -5.66 14.70 -19.40
C LEU A 349 -5.96 15.15 -20.83
N PHE A 350 -6.05 16.46 -21.08
CA PHE A 350 -6.27 16.97 -22.44
C PHE A 350 -5.09 16.69 -23.37
N GLU A 351 -3.87 16.77 -22.86
CA GLU A 351 -2.67 16.43 -23.62
C GLU A 351 -2.60 14.93 -23.90
N TRP A 352 -2.74 14.11 -22.85
CA TRP A 352 -2.74 12.65 -22.87
C TRP A 352 -3.79 12.10 -23.82
N GLN A 353 -5.03 12.58 -23.72
CA GLN A 353 -6.14 12.14 -24.59
C GLN A 353 -6.10 12.75 -26.00
N HIS A 354 -5.03 13.46 -26.37
CA HIS A 354 -4.85 14.12 -27.66
C HIS A 354 -5.92 15.18 -28.01
N VAL A 355 -6.64 15.73 -27.02
CA VAL A 355 -7.71 16.72 -27.25
C VAL A 355 -7.15 18.14 -27.33
N ALA A 356 -6.04 18.42 -26.64
CA ALA A 356 -5.33 19.69 -26.71
C ALA A 356 -4.75 19.92 -28.11
N GLY A 357 -4.84 21.15 -28.63
CA GLY A 357 -4.46 21.45 -30.03
C GLY A 357 -3.01 21.08 -30.40
N ALA A 358 -2.09 21.17 -29.44
CA ALA A 358 -0.68 20.80 -29.61
C ALA A 358 -0.44 19.28 -29.61
N SER A 359 -1.25 18.50 -28.89
CA SER A 359 -1.09 17.04 -28.76
C SER A 359 -1.92 16.24 -29.75
N ARG A 360 -2.84 16.87 -30.51
CA ARG A 360 -3.59 16.22 -31.59
C ARG A 360 -2.65 15.54 -32.59
N VAL A 361 -2.90 14.26 -32.81
CA VAL A 361 -2.17 13.45 -33.79
C VAL A 361 -2.69 13.73 -35.20
N SER A 362 -1.95 13.29 -36.23
CA SER A 362 -2.31 13.50 -37.63
C SER A 362 -2.13 12.22 -38.45
N GLY A 363 -2.99 12.06 -39.47
CA GLY A 363 -2.87 11.00 -40.47
C GLY A 363 -3.48 9.66 -40.05
N PRO A 364 -3.68 8.75 -41.03
CA PRO A 364 -4.38 7.48 -40.82
C PRO A 364 -3.62 6.51 -39.91
N GLU A 365 -2.28 6.56 -39.90
CA GLU A 365 -1.45 5.64 -39.11
C GLU A 365 -1.53 5.89 -37.59
N ALA A 366 -1.97 7.09 -37.17
CA ALA A 366 -2.12 7.43 -35.76
C ALA A 366 -3.46 6.95 -35.16
N LEU A 367 -4.47 6.71 -36.00
CA LEU A 367 -5.82 6.32 -35.57
C LEU A 367 -5.85 5.02 -34.74
N PRO A 368 -5.08 3.94 -35.07
CA PRO A 368 -5.03 2.74 -34.24
C PRO A 368 -4.55 2.99 -32.80
N ALA A 369 -3.62 3.92 -32.59
CA ALA A 369 -3.12 4.26 -31.26
C ALA A 369 -4.18 5.00 -30.44
N VAL A 370 -4.91 5.94 -31.07
CA VAL A 370 -6.03 6.66 -30.44
C VAL A 370 -7.15 5.69 -30.05
N LEU A 371 -7.51 4.76 -30.94
CA LEU A 371 -8.53 3.74 -30.66
C LEU A 371 -8.11 2.80 -29.53
N ALA A 372 -6.83 2.40 -29.47
CA ALA A 372 -6.31 1.59 -28.37
C ALA A 372 -6.32 2.35 -27.02
N GLN A 373 -6.09 3.66 -27.02
CA GLN A 373 -6.17 4.47 -25.80
C GLN A 373 -7.61 4.65 -25.29
N LEU A 374 -8.59 4.59 -26.20
CA LEU A 374 -10.03 4.66 -25.90
C LEU A 374 -10.66 3.28 -25.69
N GLU A 375 -9.85 2.22 -25.58
CA GLU A 375 -10.34 0.87 -25.32
C GLU A 375 -11.12 0.83 -23.99
N GLY A 376 -12.35 0.31 -24.03
CA GLY A 376 -13.29 0.30 -22.90
C GLY A 376 -14.19 1.54 -22.77
N PHE A 377 -14.03 2.58 -23.60
CA PHE A 377 -14.93 3.73 -23.62
C PHE A 377 -16.12 3.51 -24.57
N GLU A 378 -17.34 3.46 -24.04
CA GLU A 378 -18.57 3.37 -24.85
C GLU A 378 -19.11 4.76 -25.18
N ALA A 379 -19.39 5.01 -26.46
CA ALA A 379 -20.03 6.25 -26.92
C ALA A 379 -21.04 5.97 -28.03
N PRO A 380 -22.10 6.80 -28.18
CA PRO A 380 -23.04 6.70 -29.29
C PRO A 380 -22.33 6.61 -30.64
N ALA A 381 -22.79 5.70 -31.52
CA ALA A 381 -22.19 5.48 -32.83
C ALA A 381 -22.00 6.79 -33.62
N SER A 382 -22.96 7.72 -33.56
CA SER A 382 -22.83 8.99 -34.27
C SER A 382 -21.78 9.95 -33.70
N LEU A 383 -21.42 9.83 -32.41
CA LEU A 383 -20.46 10.74 -31.77
C LEU A 383 -19.01 10.35 -32.05
N TRP A 384 -18.73 9.08 -32.36
CA TRP A 384 -17.38 8.61 -32.66
C TRP A 384 -16.73 9.41 -33.79
N GLU A 385 -17.39 9.48 -34.94
CA GLU A 385 -16.87 10.18 -36.12
C GLU A 385 -17.20 11.67 -36.16
N ALA A 386 -18.24 12.12 -35.42
CA ALA A 386 -18.61 13.54 -35.39
C ALA A 386 -17.77 14.36 -34.41
N GLU A 387 -17.41 13.79 -33.25
CA GLU A 387 -16.81 14.56 -32.15
C GLU A 387 -15.56 13.87 -31.55
N VAL A 388 -15.61 12.56 -31.29
CA VAL A 388 -14.56 11.89 -30.51
C VAL A 388 -13.24 11.77 -31.29
N LEU A 389 -13.30 11.27 -32.53
CA LEU A 389 -12.12 11.10 -33.38
C LEU A 389 -11.62 12.44 -33.96
N PRO A 390 -12.48 13.35 -34.50
CA PRO A 390 -12.02 14.65 -34.99
C PRO A 390 -11.40 15.55 -33.91
N ALA A 391 -11.79 15.38 -32.64
CA ALA A 391 -11.16 16.11 -31.54
C ALA A 391 -9.70 15.69 -31.27
N ARG A 392 -9.30 14.48 -31.72
CA ARG A 392 -8.01 13.85 -31.42
C ARG A 392 -7.09 13.75 -32.63
N VAL A 393 -7.67 13.53 -33.81
CA VAL A 393 -6.95 13.35 -35.08
C VAL A 393 -7.26 14.52 -36.00
N LYS A 394 -6.21 15.25 -36.43
CA LYS A 394 -6.35 16.36 -37.38
C LYS A 394 -6.79 15.83 -38.74
N ASP A 395 -7.72 16.57 -39.35
CA ASP A 395 -8.28 16.29 -40.68
C ASP A 395 -8.79 14.85 -40.82
N TYR A 396 -9.42 14.33 -39.76
CA TYR A 396 -10.00 12.99 -39.73
C TYR A 396 -10.93 12.76 -40.92
N ALA A 397 -10.73 11.64 -41.62
CA ALA A 397 -11.59 11.16 -42.69
C ALA A 397 -12.18 9.78 -42.34
N SER A 398 -13.48 9.61 -42.55
CA SER A 398 -14.20 8.37 -42.23
C SER A 398 -13.62 7.11 -42.89
N ALA A 399 -13.06 7.27 -44.10
CA ALA A 399 -12.39 6.19 -44.81
C ALA A 399 -11.27 5.52 -43.98
N TRP A 400 -10.62 6.25 -43.07
CA TRP A 400 -9.55 5.68 -42.23
C TRP A 400 -10.09 4.66 -41.23
N LEU A 401 -11.26 4.89 -40.66
CA LEU A 401 -11.89 3.92 -39.76
C LEU A 401 -12.44 2.73 -40.57
N ASP A 402 -13.03 2.99 -41.73
CA ASP A 402 -13.52 1.95 -42.64
C ASP A 402 -12.40 1.02 -43.09
N ASP A 403 -11.23 1.56 -43.45
CA ASP A 403 -10.04 0.79 -43.83
C ASP A 403 -9.55 -0.09 -42.67
N LEU A 404 -9.55 0.42 -41.43
CA LEU A 404 -9.15 -0.36 -40.26
C LEU A 404 -10.12 -1.48 -39.92
N CYS A 405 -11.42 -1.23 -40.06
CA CYS A 405 -12.48 -2.22 -39.87
C CYS A 405 -12.44 -3.30 -40.97
N THR A 406 -12.29 -2.89 -42.22
CA THR A 406 -12.22 -3.79 -43.39
C THR A 406 -10.97 -4.66 -43.35
N ALA A 407 -9.83 -4.09 -42.94
CA ALA A 407 -8.59 -4.84 -42.72
C ALA A 407 -8.63 -5.72 -41.46
N GLY A 408 -9.72 -5.68 -40.68
CA GLY A 408 -9.90 -6.48 -39.47
C GLY A 408 -8.98 -6.09 -38.30
N ARG A 409 -8.36 -4.90 -38.33
CA ARG A 409 -7.48 -4.41 -37.26
C ARG A 409 -8.27 -3.89 -36.07
N THR A 410 -9.39 -3.24 -36.37
CA THR A 410 -10.36 -2.71 -35.40
C THR A 410 -11.68 -3.42 -35.60
N MET A 411 -12.44 -3.59 -34.52
CA MET A 411 -13.85 -3.95 -34.59
C MET A 411 -14.66 -3.07 -33.65
N TRP A 412 -15.96 -2.98 -33.93
CA TRP A 412 -16.91 -2.44 -32.97
C TRP A 412 -17.66 -3.58 -32.28
N THR A 413 -18.05 -3.36 -31.03
CA THR A 413 -18.90 -4.28 -30.26
C THR A 413 -19.64 -3.51 -29.18
N ARG A 414 -20.47 -4.20 -28.41
CA ARG A 414 -21.17 -3.67 -27.25
C ARG A 414 -20.84 -4.51 -26.03
N LEU A 415 -20.53 -3.85 -24.93
CA LEU A 415 -20.28 -4.54 -23.65
C LEU A 415 -21.53 -4.60 -22.79
N ARG A 416 -22.49 -3.70 -23.02
CA ARG A 416 -23.73 -3.62 -22.24
C ARG A 416 -24.94 -3.44 -23.16
N PRO A 417 -25.94 -4.35 -23.11
CA PRO A 417 -27.23 -4.08 -23.73
C PRO A 417 -27.90 -2.87 -23.04
N LEU A 418 -28.78 -2.17 -23.75
CA LEU A 418 -29.49 -1.03 -23.18
C LEU A 418 -30.33 -1.53 -22.00
N ALA A 419 -30.24 -0.90 -20.82
CA ALA A 419 -31.12 -1.26 -19.70
C ALA A 419 -32.58 -1.07 -20.14
N SER A 420 -33.38 -2.12 -20.01
CA SER A 420 -34.84 -2.17 -20.27
C SER A 420 -35.62 -1.28 -19.28
N GLY A 421 -35.37 0.03 -19.32
CA GLY A 421 -35.93 1.03 -18.40
C GLY A 421 -36.46 2.29 -19.09
N ALA A 422 -36.26 2.47 -20.39
CA ALA A 422 -36.96 3.51 -21.14
C ALA A 422 -38.39 3.02 -21.47
N GLN A 423 -39.34 3.27 -20.57
CA GLN A 423 -40.79 3.03 -20.75
C GLN A 423 -41.42 3.95 -21.83
N GLY A 424 -40.82 4.05 -23.00
CA GLY A 424 -41.40 4.71 -24.16
C GLY A 424 -41.07 3.90 -25.39
N GLY A 425 -42.09 3.37 -26.07
CA GLY A 425 -41.99 2.58 -27.30
C GLY A 425 -41.45 3.35 -28.51
N GLY A 426 -40.33 4.05 -28.35
CA GLY A 426 -39.56 4.65 -29.44
C GLY A 426 -38.63 3.61 -30.05
N ARG A 427 -38.67 3.48 -31.38
CA ARG A 427 -37.70 2.69 -32.16
C ARG A 427 -36.29 3.05 -31.69
N SER A 428 -35.53 2.06 -31.24
CA SER A 428 -34.13 2.23 -30.85
C SER A 428 -33.32 2.73 -32.04
N SER A 429 -32.76 3.94 -31.92
CA SER A 429 -31.98 4.55 -32.99
C SER A 429 -30.53 4.07 -32.94
N LEU A 430 -30.03 3.53 -34.06
CA LEU A 430 -28.62 3.17 -34.24
C LEU A 430 -27.67 4.31 -33.87
N ARG A 431 -28.06 5.56 -34.18
CA ARG A 431 -27.20 6.75 -33.93
C ARG A 431 -26.92 6.96 -32.45
N THR A 432 -27.90 6.74 -31.60
CA THR A 432 -27.79 6.94 -30.15
C THR A 432 -27.28 5.70 -29.42
N THR A 433 -27.07 4.60 -30.14
CA THR A 433 -26.64 3.33 -29.55
C THR A 433 -25.17 3.41 -29.17
N PRO A 434 -24.82 3.23 -27.88
CA PRO A 434 -23.42 3.21 -27.46
C PRO A 434 -22.71 1.98 -28.02
N ILE A 435 -21.60 2.23 -28.71
CA ILE A 435 -20.68 1.20 -29.21
C ILE A 435 -19.29 1.46 -28.65
N LEU A 436 -18.52 0.38 -28.55
CA LEU A 436 -17.10 0.40 -28.25
C LEU A 436 -16.32 0.07 -29.52
N LEU A 437 -15.31 0.87 -29.85
CA LEU A 437 -14.29 0.54 -30.85
C LEU A 437 -13.05 0.00 -30.15
N LEU A 438 -12.55 -1.15 -30.58
CA LEU A 438 -11.39 -1.79 -29.97
C LEU A 438 -10.52 -2.56 -30.97
N PRO A 439 -9.21 -2.73 -30.69
CA PRO A 439 -8.36 -3.58 -31.51
C PRO A 439 -8.85 -5.04 -31.48
N ARG A 440 -9.04 -5.67 -32.64
CA ARG A 440 -9.66 -7.02 -32.72
C ARG A 440 -8.96 -8.07 -31.85
N ARG A 441 -7.64 -7.96 -31.67
CA ARG A 441 -6.84 -8.83 -30.77
C ARG A 441 -7.27 -8.79 -29.30
N ALA A 442 -7.85 -7.67 -28.85
CA ALA A 442 -8.29 -7.47 -27.47
C ALA A 442 -9.75 -7.89 -27.27
N ALA A 443 -10.52 -8.11 -28.34
CA ALA A 443 -11.95 -8.44 -28.25
C ALA A 443 -12.31 -9.58 -27.29
N PRO A 444 -11.55 -10.69 -27.19
CA PRO A 444 -11.92 -11.81 -26.30
C PRO A 444 -11.82 -11.49 -24.79
N SER A 445 -11.10 -10.45 -24.39
CA SER A 445 -10.87 -10.13 -22.97
C SER A 445 -12.00 -9.32 -22.34
N TRP A 446 -12.71 -8.53 -23.14
CA TRP A 446 -13.73 -7.59 -22.66
C TRP A 446 -15.05 -8.25 -22.22
N PRO A 447 -15.63 -9.23 -22.96
CA PRO A 447 -16.86 -9.90 -22.54
C PRO A 447 -16.73 -10.59 -21.19
N ARG A 448 -15.54 -11.12 -20.85
CA ARG A 448 -15.26 -11.75 -19.55
C ARG A 448 -15.35 -10.79 -18.36
N ARG A 449 -15.22 -9.49 -18.63
CA ARG A 449 -15.27 -8.41 -17.62
C ARG A 449 -16.62 -7.69 -17.59
N ALA A 450 -17.49 -7.95 -18.57
CA ALA A 450 -18.83 -7.39 -18.61
C ALA A 450 -19.78 -8.17 -17.69
N ALA A 451 -20.79 -7.49 -17.13
CA ALA A 451 -21.86 -8.14 -16.39
C ALA A 451 -22.70 -9.00 -17.35
N PRO A 452 -23.23 -10.16 -16.91
CA PRO A 452 -24.14 -10.95 -17.73
C PRO A 452 -25.36 -10.11 -18.13
N PRO A 453 -25.86 -10.25 -19.37
CA PRO A 453 -27.04 -9.53 -19.81
C PRO A 453 -28.26 -9.89 -18.93
N PRO A 454 -29.17 -8.94 -18.65
CA PRO A 454 -30.44 -9.25 -17.99
C PRO A 454 -31.31 -10.16 -18.87
N ASP A 455 -32.27 -10.86 -18.26
CA ASP A 455 -33.18 -11.81 -18.94
C ASP A 455 -33.66 -11.29 -20.30
N GLU A 456 -33.31 -12.03 -21.36
CA GLU A 456 -33.45 -11.59 -22.74
C GLU A 456 -34.92 -11.60 -23.18
N GLU A 457 -35.47 -10.43 -23.48
CA GLU A 457 -36.69 -10.37 -24.31
C GLU A 457 -36.38 -10.97 -25.69
N PRO A 458 -37.27 -11.79 -26.27
CA PRO A 458 -37.01 -12.44 -27.56
C PRO A 458 -36.85 -11.40 -28.69
N LEU A 459 -35.93 -11.67 -29.62
CA LEU A 459 -35.78 -10.90 -30.86
C LEU A 459 -37.08 -10.93 -31.66
N GLY A 460 -37.37 -9.86 -32.40
CA GLY A 460 -38.42 -9.86 -33.40
C GLY A 460 -38.15 -10.93 -34.46
N GLY A 461 -39.21 -11.58 -34.97
CA GLY A 461 -39.05 -12.71 -35.91
C GLY A 461 -38.34 -12.38 -37.24
N ARG A 462 -38.13 -11.10 -37.57
CA ARG A 462 -37.27 -10.67 -38.67
C ARG A 462 -35.79 -10.62 -38.26
N ALA A 463 -35.50 -10.03 -37.10
CA ALA A 463 -34.17 -10.01 -36.51
C ALA A 463 -33.66 -11.42 -36.20
N GLN A 464 -34.51 -12.31 -35.67
CA GLN A 464 -34.15 -13.71 -35.41
C GLN A 464 -33.73 -14.45 -36.70
N ARG A 465 -34.46 -14.28 -37.81
CA ARG A 465 -34.09 -14.90 -39.10
C ARG A 465 -32.73 -14.44 -39.60
N VAL A 466 -32.41 -13.15 -39.41
CA VAL A 466 -31.09 -12.60 -39.78
C VAL A 466 -30.01 -13.14 -38.86
N PHE A 467 -30.28 -13.25 -37.56
CA PHE A 467 -29.38 -13.84 -36.58
C PHE A 467 -29.04 -15.30 -36.93
N ASP A 468 -30.05 -16.14 -37.14
CA ASP A 468 -29.88 -17.56 -37.48
C ASP A 468 -29.07 -17.74 -38.77
N LEU A 469 -29.29 -16.86 -39.77
CA LEU A 469 -28.55 -16.88 -41.02
C LEU A 469 -27.07 -16.54 -40.83
N LEU A 470 -26.76 -15.52 -40.03
CA LEU A 470 -25.39 -15.10 -39.71
C LEU A 470 -24.67 -16.12 -38.83
N GLU A 471 -25.37 -16.79 -37.93
CA GLU A 471 -24.82 -17.88 -37.12
C GLU A 471 -24.44 -19.08 -38.01
N ALA A 472 -25.29 -19.45 -38.97
CA ALA A 472 -25.04 -20.57 -39.87
C ALA A 472 -24.00 -20.27 -40.97
N SER A 473 -23.98 -19.04 -41.51
CA SER A 473 -23.22 -18.68 -42.70
C SER A 473 -21.96 -17.86 -42.39
N GLY A 474 -21.84 -17.33 -41.18
CA GLY A 474 -20.78 -16.40 -40.80
C GLY A 474 -20.97 -14.98 -41.37
N PRO A 475 -19.89 -14.17 -41.46
CA PRO A 475 -19.96 -12.83 -42.04
C PRO A 475 -20.42 -12.87 -43.51
N SER A 476 -21.50 -12.15 -43.83
CA SER A 476 -22.10 -12.11 -45.17
C SER A 476 -22.33 -10.66 -45.64
N PHE A 477 -22.36 -10.46 -46.95
CA PHE A 477 -22.66 -9.16 -47.54
C PHE A 477 -24.16 -8.82 -47.41
N PHE A 478 -24.50 -7.53 -47.47
CA PHE A 478 -25.88 -7.05 -47.28
C PHE A 478 -26.88 -7.74 -48.24
N ASP A 479 -26.53 -7.89 -49.52
CA ASP A 479 -27.40 -8.50 -50.51
C ASP A 479 -27.59 -10.01 -50.26
N GLU A 480 -26.54 -10.71 -49.79
CA GLU A 480 -26.61 -12.13 -49.42
C GLU A 480 -27.53 -12.35 -48.22
N ILE A 481 -27.49 -11.43 -47.24
CA ILE A 481 -28.39 -11.47 -46.08
C ILE A 481 -29.83 -11.18 -46.52
N ALA A 482 -30.03 -10.20 -47.39
CA ALA A 482 -31.36 -9.85 -47.90
C ALA A 482 -32.03 -11.02 -48.63
N ASP A 483 -31.28 -11.69 -49.51
CA ASP A 483 -31.75 -12.85 -50.27
C ASP A 483 -31.94 -14.08 -49.37
N GLY A 484 -30.98 -14.36 -48.48
CA GLY A 484 -31.02 -15.50 -47.55
C GLY A 484 -32.16 -15.39 -46.53
N ALA A 485 -32.38 -14.21 -45.97
CA ALA A 485 -33.46 -13.96 -45.00
C ALA A 485 -34.82 -13.69 -45.66
N ARG A 486 -34.84 -13.47 -46.99
CA ARG A 486 -36.02 -13.06 -47.78
C ARG A 486 -36.69 -11.82 -47.22
N LEU A 487 -35.90 -10.76 -47.02
CA LEU A 487 -36.35 -9.49 -46.49
C LEU A 487 -36.19 -8.39 -47.54
N LEU A 488 -37.12 -7.42 -47.53
CA LEU A 488 -36.90 -6.19 -48.28
C LEU A 488 -35.77 -5.38 -47.62
N ARG A 489 -35.07 -4.57 -48.41
CA ARG A 489 -33.94 -3.74 -47.94
C ARG A 489 -34.24 -2.96 -46.64
N ALA A 490 -35.38 -2.28 -46.59
CA ALA A 490 -35.79 -1.51 -45.39
C ALA A 490 -36.08 -2.41 -44.17
N GLU A 491 -36.58 -3.62 -44.39
CA GLU A 491 -36.84 -4.59 -43.31
C GLU A 491 -35.55 -5.20 -42.78
N LEU A 492 -34.56 -5.41 -43.67
CA LEU A 492 -33.22 -5.84 -43.28
C LEU A 492 -32.50 -4.75 -42.48
N GLU A 493 -32.61 -3.48 -42.89
CA GLU A 493 -32.06 -2.35 -42.13
C GLU A 493 -32.66 -2.27 -40.71
N ASP A 494 -33.98 -2.42 -40.57
CA ASP A 494 -34.65 -2.48 -39.27
C ASP A 494 -34.21 -3.71 -38.43
N ALA A 495 -34.06 -4.88 -39.07
CA ALA A 495 -33.62 -6.10 -38.40
C ALA A 495 -32.16 -6.01 -37.90
N LEU A 496 -31.25 -5.49 -38.73
CA LEU A 496 -29.85 -5.25 -38.33
C LEU A 496 -29.75 -4.20 -37.24
N ALA A 497 -30.60 -3.15 -37.30
CA ALA A 497 -30.66 -2.14 -36.24
C ALA A 497 -31.06 -2.75 -34.89
N GLU A 498 -32.05 -3.66 -34.90
CA GLU A 498 -32.45 -4.39 -33.70
C GLU A 498 -31.30 -5.25 -33.14
N LEU A 499 -30.59 -5.99 -34.00
CA LEU A 499 -29.44 -6.81 -33.59
C LEU A 499 -28.33 -5.96 -32.96
N VAL A 500 -27.96 -4.83 -33.57
CA VAL A 500 -26.94 -3.90 -33.02
C VAL A 500 -27.39 -3.32 -31.68
N VAL A 501 -28.68 -3.03 -31.53
CA VAL A 501 -29.26 -2.52 -30.27
C VAL A 501 -29.31 -3.59 -29.18
N ARG A 502 -29.25 -4.87 -29.55
CA ARG A 502 -29.16 -5.97 -28.60
C ARG A 502 -27.73 -6.30 -28.19
N GLY A 503 -26.77 -6.12 -29.11
CA GLY A 503 -25.34 -6.30 -28.87
C GLY A 503 -24.81 -7.57 -29.49
#